data_AF-A0A2S6CQW8-F1
#
_entry.id   AF-A0A2S6CQW8-F1
#
_cell.length_a   1.000
_cell.length_b   1.000
_cell.length_c   1.000
_cell.angle_alpha   90.00
_cell.angle_beta   90.00
_cell.angle_gamma   90.00
#
_symmetry.space_group_name_H-M   'P 1'
#
loop_
_entity.id
_entity.type
_entity.pdbx_description
1 polymer ?
#
loop_
_entity_poly.entity_id
_entity_poly.type
_entity_poly.pdbx_seq_one_letter_code
_entity_poly.pdbx_strand_id
1 'polypeptide(L)'
;MEKRVQQILTDLHRVQENLLALSDDIWLNIDHNDSAALQKGFDFKLNFNQKLDGFNQTAFEISQLIEQFTDIHIQPVDIGKKGSPEHERIIQELDTNQPYTLEENFTYKRPYGFIFEGQAYKGINNWRHLYELFCKQLLAKDKNRFNNFIHSPESKTTRGGVFFSSDKNTFRSPIEIDNSLYTEGNLSANSIRDKMKNLLDLFEIELKECITHIPH
;
A
#
# COMPACT_ATOMS: atom_id res chain seq x y z
N MET A 1 -11.69 -25.77 7.55
CA MET A 1 -10.42 -25.26 8.13
C MET A 1 -9.91 -24.09 7.29
N GLU A 2 -9.72 -24.29 6.00
CA GLU A 2 -9.23 -23.29 5.05
C GLU A 2 -9.91 -21.91 5.13
N LYS A 3 -11.25 -21.86 4.98
CA LYS A 3 -12.00 -20.60 5.09
C LYS A 3 -11.75 -19.85 6.40
N ARG A 4 -11.53 -20.58 7.51
CA ARG A 4 -11.27 -19.97 8.82
C ARG A 4 -9.86 -19.38 8.88
N VAL A 5 -8.88 -20.07 8.30
CA VAL A 5 -7.50 -19.57 8.18
C VAL A 5 -7.47 -18.30 7.32
N GLN A 6 -8.09 -18.32 6.14
CA GLN A 6 -8.20 -17.16 5.27
C GLN A 6 -8.88 -15.96 5.97
N GLN A 7 -9.94 -16.23 6.74
CA GLN A 7 -10.63 -15.20 7.52
C GLN A 7 -9.71 -14.58 8.58
N ILE A 8 -8.96 -15.40 9.33
CA ILE A 8 -8.03 -14.91 10.37
C ILE A 8 -6.93 -14.04 9.76
N LEU A 9 -6.31 -14.48 8.67
CA LEU A 9 -5.27 -13.72 7.97
C LEU A 9 -5.83 -12.38 7.44
N THR A 10 -7.04 -12.42 6.87
CA THR A 10 -7.75 -11.22 6.40
C THR A 10 -8.08 -10.26 7.54
N ASP A 11 -8.45 -10.78 8.70
CA ASP A 11 -8.78 -9.98 9.88
C ASP A 11 -7.55 -9.33 10.51
N LEU A 12 -6.41 -10.03 10.54
CA LEU A 12 -5.13 -9.46 10.99
C LEU A 12 -4.76 -8.26 10.11
N HIS A 13 -4.79 -8.42 8.79
CA HIS A 13 -4.53 -7.31 7.86
C HIS A 13 -5.53 -6.17 8.05
N ARG A 14 -6.81 -6.49 8.29
CA ARG A 14 -7.85 -5.48 8.54
C ARG A 14 -7.55 -4.61 9.74
N VAL A 15 -7.14 -5.23 10.85
CA VAL A 15 -6.82 -4.50 12.07
C VAL A 15 -5.60 -3.61 11.85
N GLN A 16 -4.57 -4.09 11.15
CA GLN A 16 -3.38 -3.28 10.81
C GLN A 16 -3.75 -2.04 9.99
N GLU A 17 -4.52 -2.20 8.91
CA GLU A 17 -4.96 -1.08 8.05
C GLU A 17 -5.79 -0.05 8.84
N ASN A 18 -6.74 -0.53 9.66
CA ASN A 18 -7.60 0.34 10.46
C ASN A 18 -6.81 1.12 11.52
N LEU A 19 -5.80 0.51 12.15
CA LEU A 19 -4.96 1.20 13.12
C LEU A 19 -4.05 2.25 12.47
N LEU A 20 -3.58 2.01 11.24
CA LEU A 20 -2.86 3.01 10.45
C LEU A 20 -3.76 4.18 10.05
N ALA A 21 -4.97 3.91 9.57
CA ALA A 21 -5.97 4.93 9.26
C ALA A 21 -6.35 5.76 10.50
N LEU A 22 -6.59 5.10 11.63
CA LEU A 22 -6.85 5.78 12.90
C LEU A 22 -5.67 6.64 13.35
N SER A 23 -4.44 6.18 13.12
CA SER A 23 -3.26 7.01 13.38
C SER A 23 -3.36 8.33 12.61
N ASP A 24 -3.63 8.30 11.31
CA ASP A 24 -3.78 9.51 10.50
C ASP A 24 -4.89 10.43 11.03
N ASP A 25 -6.06 9.87 11.34
CA ASP A 25 -7.18 10.63 11.89
C ASP A 25 -6.80 11.31 13.21
N ILE A 26 -6.11 10.62 14.11
CA ILE A 26 -5.64 11.19 15.38
C ILE A 26 -4.69 12.37 15.13
N TRP A 27 -3.81 12.28 14.13
CA TRP A 27 -2.92 13.39 13.79
C TRP A 27 -3.70 14.60 13.30
N LEU A 28 -4.64 14.40 12.37
CA LEU A 28 -5.43 15.47 11.75
C LEU A 28 -6.35 16.19 12.74
N ASN A 29 -6.77 15.51 13.81
CA ASN A 29 -7.67 16.07 14.83
C ASN A 29 -6.94 16.78 15.98
N ILE A 30 -5.60 16.82 16.00
CA ILE A 30 -4.86 17.63 16.98
C ILE A 30 -4.99 19.11 16.60
N ASP A 31 -5.34 19.97 17.56
CA ASP A 31 -5.21 21.41 17.38
C ASP A 31 -3.72 21.78 17.39
N HIS A 32 -3.17 22.10 16.23
CA HIS A 32 -1.76 22.42 16.06
C HIS A 32 -1.41 23.85 16.50
N ASN A 33 -2.41 24.69 16.78
CA ASN A 33 -2.21 26.05 17.26
C ASN A 33 -2.25 26.14 18.80
N ASP A 34 -2.74 25.10 19.47
CA ASP A 34 -2.66 24.95 20.93
C ASP A 34 -1.44 24.10 21.30
N SER A 35 -0.46 24.73 21.96
CA SER A 35 0.78 24.06 22.36
C SER A 35 0.57 22.91 23.34
N ALA A 36 -0.45 22.98 24.20
CA ALA A 36 -0.78 21.90 25.14
C ALA A 36 -1.45 20.74 24.43
N ALA A 37 -2.38 21.02 23.51
CA ALA A 37 -3.00 19.99 22.68
C ALA A 37 -1.97 19.29 21.78
N LEU A 38 -1.06 20.06 21.18
CA LEU A 38 0.02 19.53 20.34
C LEU A 38 0.97 18.63 21.12
N GLN A 39 1.41 19.05 22.31
CA GLN A 39 2.30 18.23 23.15
C GLN A 39 1.60 16.92 23.58
N LYS A 40 0.35 17.01 24.05
CA LYS A 40 -0.43 15.83 24.43
C LYS A 40 -0.64 14.87 23.25
N GLY A 41 -0.93 15.42 22.08
CA GLY A 41 -1.08 14.67 20.83
C GLY A 41 0.22 13.98 20.42
N PHE A 42 1.36 14.68 20.51
CA PHE A 42 2.68 14.13 20.26
C PHE A 42 3.01 12.97 21.21
N ASP A 43 2.80 13.14 22.51
CA ASP A 43 3.08 12.10 23.51
C ASP A 43 2.23 10.85 23.28
N PHE A 44 0.94 11.03 23.00
CA PHE A 44 0.06 9.93 22.63
C PHE A 44 0.56 9.23 21.36
N LYS A 45 0.84 9.99 20.30
CA LYS A 45 1.29 9.47 19.00
C LYS A 45 2.58 8.67 19.11
N LEU A 46 3.54 9.15 19.90
CA LEU A 46 4.78 8.45 20.14
C LEU A 46 4.52 7.06 20.74
N ASN A 47 3.73 7.00 21.80
CA ASN A 47 3.39 5.75 22.48
C ASN A 47 2.53 4.81 21.59
N PHE A 48 1.54 5.37 20.91
CA PHE A 48 0.64 4.63 20.02
C PHE A 48 1.43 4.00 18.86
N ASN A 49 2.29 4.77 18.18
CA ASN A 49 3.07 4.26 17.05
C ASN A 49 4.04 3.16 17.48
N GLN A 50 4.68 3.28 18.65
CA GLN A 50 5.52 2.20 19.19
C GLN A 50 4.75 0.90 19.41
N LYS A 51 3.52 1.00 19.92
CA LYS A 51 2.65 -0.18 20.15
C LYS A 51 2.12 -0.75 18.84
N LEU A 52 1.80 0.11 17.87
CA LEU A 52 1.39 -0.29 16.53
C LEU A 52 2.52 -1.00 15.78
N ASP A 53 3.76 -0.48 15.85
CA ASP A 53 4.93 -1.12 15.25
C ASP A 53 5.12 -2.54 15.84
N GLY A 54 5.00 -2.69 17.16
CA GLY A 54 5.06 -4.01 17.82
C GLY A 54 3.93 -4.95 17.40
N PHE A 55 2.70 -4.45 17.33
CA PHE A 55 1.56 -5.23 16.84
C PHE A 55 1.76 -5.69 15.39
N ASN A 56 2.25 -4.81 14.52
CA ASN A 56 2.47 -5.11 13.10
C ASN A 56 3.50 -6.23 12.93
N GLN A 57 4.60 -6.18 13.69
CA GLN A 57 5.62 -7.23 13.67
C GLN A 57 5.04 -8.58 14.11
N THR A 58 4.36 -8.62 15.25
CA THR A 58 3.77 -9.87 15.78
C THR A 58 2.69 -10.42 14.84
N ALA A 59 1.83 -9.57 14.28
CA ALA A 59 0.79 -10.00 13.35
C ALA A 59 1.37 -10.55 12.04
N PHE A 60 2.49 -9.98 11.55
CA PHE A 60 3.22 -10.53 10.41
C PHE A 60 3.80 -11.91 10.71
N GLU A 61 4.49 -12.07 11.85
CA GLU A 61 5.05 -13.36 12.28
C GLU A 61 3.97 -14.43 12.45
N ILE A 62 2.84 -14.09 13.07
CA ILE A 62 1.69 -14.99 13.21
C ILE A 62 1.16 -15.41 11.84
N SER A 63 1.03 -14.45 10.91
CA SER A 63 0.53 -14.72 9.56
C SER A 63 1.47 -15.70 8.83
N GLN A 64 2.78 -15.46 8.87
CA GLN A 64 3.77 -16.36 8.28
C GLN A 64 3.74 -17.77 8.89
N LEU A 65 3.62 -17.88 10.22
CA LEU A 65 3.54 -19.17 10.90
C LEU A 65 2.29 -19.96 10.48
N ILE A 66 1.14 -19.29 10.38
CA ILE A 66 -0.11 -19.90 9.93
C ILE A 66 0.01 -20.36 8.48
N GLU A 67 0.52 -19.51 7.58
CA GLU A 67 0.70 -19.84 6.16
C GLU A 67 1.66 -21.03 5.99
N GLN A 68 2.83 -21.01 6.65
CA GLN A 68 3.81 -22.09 6.57
C GLN A 68 3.28 -23.43 7.10
N PHE A 69 2.46 -23.39 8.15
CA PHE A 69 1.89 -24.61 8.73
C PHE A 69 0.72 -25.17 7.92
N THR A 70 -0.08 -24.30 7.31
CA THR A 70 -1.33 -24.68 6.65
C THR A 70 -1.24 -24.76 5.13
N ASP A 71 -0.18 -24.21 4.52
CA ASP A 71 -0.03 -24.02 3.07
C ASP A 71 -1.18 -23.20 2.43
N ILE A 72 -1.92 -22.46 3.25
CA ILE A 72 -3.04 -21.62 2.81
C ILE A 72 -2.55 -20.18 2.75
N HIS A 73 -2.54 -19.63 1.54
CA HIS A 73 -2.24 -18.24 1.29
C HIS A 73 -3.51 -17.43 1.07
N ILE A 74 -3.42 -16.12 1.29
CA ILE A 74 -4.45 -15.19 0.84
C ILE A 74 -4.49 -15.22 -0.71
N GLN A 75 -5.69 -15.30 -1.28
CA GLN A 75 -5.90 -15.62 -2.70
C GLN A 75 -5.04 -14.80 -3.69
N PRO A 76 -4.61 -15.41 -4.81
CA PRO A 76 -3.82 -14.75 -5.83
C PRO A 76 -4.61 -13.64 -6.52
N VAL A 77 -3.89 -12.62 -7.00
CA VAL A 77 -4.44 -11.52 -7.78
C VAL A 77 -4.60 -11.95 -9.22
N ASP A 78 -5.77 -11.68 -9.79
CA ASP A 78 -6.03 -11.86 -11.21
C ASP A 78 -5.41 -10.70 -11.99
N ILE A 79 -4.56 -11.02 -12.97
CA ILE A 79 -3.81 -10.05 -13.77
C ILE A 79 -4.16 -10.22 -15.25
N GLY A 80 -4.75 -9.18 -15.86
CA GLY A 80 -5.13 -9.18 -17.26
C GLY A 80 -4.27 -8.24 -18.08
N LYS A 81 -3.43 -8.79 -18.98
CA LYS A 81 -2.57 -8.01 -19.88
C LYS A 81 -3.38 -7.23 -20.90
N LYS A 82 -3.04 -5.95 -21.10
CA LYS A 82 -3.70 -5.08 -22.08
C LYS A 82 -3.89 -5.80 -23.41
N GLY A 83 -5.13 -5.89 -23.88
CA GLY A 83 -5.50 -6.57 -25.12
C GLY A 83 -5.71 -8.08 -25.03
N SER A 84 -5.71 -8.69 -23.84
CA SER A 84 -6.08 -10.10 -23.65
C SER A 84 -7.57 -10.26 -23.28
N PRO A 85 -8.22 -11.41 -23.57
CA PRO A 85 -9.60 -11.67 -23.13
C PRO A 85 -9.78 -11.58 -21.61
N GLU A 86 -8.76 -11.98 -20.84
CA GLU A 86 -8.76 -11.87 -19.38
C GLU A 86 -8.77 -10.42 -18.92
N HIS A 87 -8.08 -9.53 -19.64
CA HIS A 87 -8.08 -8.10 -19.37
C HIS A 87 -9.46 -7.48 -19.54
N GLU A 88 -10.15 -7.79 -20.64
CA GLU A 88 -11.51 -7.31 -20.88
C GLU A 88 -12.48 -7.80 -19.80
N ARG A 89 -12.38 -9.08 -19.42
CA ARG A 89 -13.17 -9.65 -18.32
C ARG A 89 -12.90 -8.93 -17.00
N ILE A 90 -11.63 -8.72 -16.64
CA ILE A 90 -11.27 -8.06 -15.38
C ILE A 90 -11.78 -6.62 -15.37
N ILE A 91 -11.62 -5.85 -16.45
CA ILE A 91 -12.15 -4.48 -16.52
C ILE A 91 -13.67 -4.46 -16.30
N GLN A 92 -14.42 -5.35 -16.96
CA GLN A 92 -15.88 -5.44 -16.77
C GLN A 92 -16.25 -5.77 -15.31
N GLU A 93 -15.47 -6.62 -14.65
CA GLU A 93 -15.69 -6.99 -13.25
C GLU A 93 -15.26 -5.88 -12.26
N LEU A 94 -14.33 -5.02 -12.65
CA LEU A 94 -13.91 -3.84 -11.89
C LEU A 94 -14.85 -2.64 -12.08
N ASP A 95 -15.67 -2.63 -13.14
CA ASP A 95 -16.62 -1.56 -13.45
C ASP A 95 -17.81 -1.56 -12.47
N THR A 96 -17.53 -1.18 -11.22
CA THR A 96 -18.50 -1.01 -10.14
C THR A 96 -18.97 0.44 -10.14
N ASN A 97 -19.72 0.87 -11.15
CA ASN A 97 -20.49 2.14 -11.29
C ASN A 97 -19.80 3.50 -10.99
N GLN A 98 -18.61 3.56 -10.37
CA GLN A 98 -17.82 4.75 -10.12
C GLN A 98 -16.34 4.37 -9.86
N PRO A 99 -15.42 4.62 -10.81
CA PRO A 99 -13.99 4.41 -10.58
C PRO A 99 -13.47 5.42 -9.54
N TYR A 100 -12.61 4.95 -8.62
CA TYR A 100 -11.95 5.81 -7.65
C TYR A 100 -10.63 6.31 -8.24
N THR A 101 -10.40 7.62 -8.14
CA THR A 101 -9.13 8.21 -8.58
C THR A 101 -8.18 8.38 -7.40
N LEU A 102 -6.88 8.53 -7.67
CA LEU A 102 -5.90 8.88 -6.62
C LEU A 102 -6.11 10.29 -6.03
N GLU A 103 -7.16 11.03 -6.40
CA GLU A 103 -7.57 12.27 -5.74
C GLU A 103 -8.51 12.03 -4.54
N GLU A 104 -9.01 10.81 -4.36
CA GLU A 104 -9.96 10.51 -3.31
C GLU A 104 -9.34 10.20 -1.95
N ASN A 105 -10.13 10.34 -0.89
CA ASN A 105 -9.79 9.85 0.44
C ASN A 105 -10.12 8.35 0.55
N PHE A 106 -9.14 7.56 0.99
CA PHE A 106 -9.21 6.11 1.15
C PHE A 106 -9.23 5.62 2.60
N THR A 107 -9.40 6.51 3.59
CA THR A 107 -9.56 6.11 4.99
C THR A 107 -10.70 5.10 5.13
N TYR A 108 -10.41 3.97 5.78
CA TYR A 108 -11.33 2.83 5.99
C TYR A 108 -11.89 2.17 4.72
N LYS A 109 -11.38 2.51 3.53
CA LYS A 109 -11.73 1.85 2.27
C LYS A 109 -10.70 0.77 1.93
N ARG A 110 -11.13 -0.25 1.19
CA ARG A 110 -10.25 -1.34 0.73
C ARG A 110 -10.17 -1.37 -0.79
N PRO A 111 -8.99 -1.60 -1.38
CA PRO A 111 -8.94 -1.86 -2.80
C PRO A 111 -9.62 -3.20 -3.08
N TYR A 112 -10.18 -3.31 -4.28
CA TYR A 112 -10.58 -4.55 -4.93
C TYR A 112 -9.68 -4.85 -6.13
N GLY A 113 -9.25 -3.78 -6.80
CA GLY A 113 -8.41 -3.84 -7.97
C GLY A 113 -7.90 -2.46 -8.37
N PHE A 114 -7.02 -2.43 -9.36
CA PHE A 114 -6.59 -1.20 -10.00
C PHE A 114 -6.26 -1.45 -11.47
N ILE A 115 -6.33 -0.37 -12.25
CA ILE A 115 -5.83 -0.32 -13.62
C ILE A 115 -4.63 0.61 -13.62
N PHE A 116 -3.50 0.17 -14.18
CA PHE A 116 -2.32 1.00 -14.36
C PHE A 116 -1.78 0.88 -15.79
N GLU A 117 -1.78 1.98 -16.53
CA GLU A 117 -1.42 2.08 -17.97
C GLU A 117 -2.14 1.05 -18.87
N GLY A 118 -3.39 0.72 -18.51
CA GLY A 118 -4.19 -0.28 -19.21
C GLY A 118 -3.82 -1.73 -18.89
N GLN A 119 -3.04 -2.00 -17.84
CA GLN A 119 -2.94 -3.32 -17.22
C GLN A 119 -3.94 -3.39 -16.07
N ALA A 120 -4.78 -4.43 -16.02
CA ALA A 120 -5.82 -4.55 -14.99
C ALA A 120 -5.45 -5.62 -13.95
N TYR A 121 -5.68 -5.30 -12.68
CA TYR A 121 -5.43 -6.14 -11.51
C TYR A 121 -6.70 -6.26 -10.67
N LYS A 122 -7.07 -7.47 -10.24
CA LYS A 122 -8.29 -7.75 -9.47
C LYS A 122 -8.03 -8.75 -8.34
N GLY A 123 -8.85 -8.71 -7.30
CA GLY A 123 -8.73 -9.61 -6.14
C GLY A 123 -7.71 -9.11 -5.13
N ILE A 124 -7.33 -7.83 -5.22
CA ILE A 124 -6.48 -7.19 -4.23
C ILE A 124 -7.36 -6.89 -3.02
N ASN A 125 -6.88 -7.19 -1.83
CA ASN A 125 -7.68 -7.10 -0.61
C ASN A 125 -7.11 -6.15 0.44
N ASN A 126 -5.94 -5.55 0.17
CA ASN A 126 -5.27 -4.59 1.05
C ASN A 126 -4.40 -3.62 0.25
N TRP A 127 -4.21 -2.41 0.79
CA TRP A 127 -3.46 -1.35 0.09
C TRP A 127 -1.97 -1.64 -0.05
N ARG A 128 -1.39 -2.36 0.90
CA ARG A 128 0.03 -2.76 0.86
C ARG A 128 0.32 -3.60 -0.39
N HIS A 129 -0.54 -4.58 -0.69
CA HIS A 129 -0.39 -5.43 -1.88
C HIS A 129 -0.65 -4.66 -3.17
N LEU A 130 -1.62 -3.73 -3.18
CA LEU A 130 -1.81 -2.82 -4.32
C LEU A 130 -0.52 -2.04 -4.62
N TYR A 131 0.07 -1.45 -3.58
CA TYR A 131 1.28 -0.64 -3.70
C TYR A 131 2.50 -1.46 -4.17
N GLU A 132 2.63 -2.70 -3.68
CA GLU A 132 3.64 -3.64 -4.16
C GLU A 132 3.51 -3.89 -5.66
N LEU A 133 2.31 -4.26 -6.14
CA LEU A 133 2.05 -4.53 -7.54
C LEU A 133 2.29 -3.30 -8.43
N PHE A 134 1.85 -2.13 -7.96
CA PHE A 134 2.13 -0.85 -8.61
C PHE A 134 3.63 -0.60 -8.76
N CYS A 135 4.41 -0.73 -7.69
CA CYS A 135 5.86 -0.53 -7.72
C CYS A 135 6.57 -1.54 -8.64
N LYS A 136 6.15 -2.82 -8.60
CA LYS A 136 6.68 -3.87 -9.48
C LYS A 136 6.40 -3.57 -10.95
N GLN A 137 5.20 -3.09 -11.28
CA GLN A 137 4.86 -2.69 -12.64
C GLN A 137 5.66 -1.46 -13.09
N LEU A 138 5.83 -0.47 -12.20
CA LEU A 138 6.63 0.73 -12.49
C LEU A 138 8.08 0.37 -12.83
N LEU A 139 8.69 -0.56 -12.07
CA LEU A 139 10.03 -1.07 -12.34
C LEU A 139 10.10 -1.86 -13.66
N ALA A 140 9.11 -2.72 -13.92
CA ALA A 140 9.07 -3.54 -15.13
C ALA A 140 8.89 -2.70 -16.41
N LYS A 141 8.22 -1.54 -16.31
CA LYS A 141 7.99 -0.62 -17.42
C LYS A 141 9.28 -0.01 -17.95
N ASP A 142 10.09 0.58 -17.07
CA ASP A 142 11.35 1.23 -17.43
C ASP A 142 12.38 1.06 -16.31
N LYS A 143 13.08 -0.07 -16.36
CA LYS A 143 14.12 -0.41 -15.39
C LYS A 143 15.25 0.62 -15.34
N ASN A 144 15.58 1.26 -16.46
CA ASN A 144 16.66 2.24 -16.51
C ASN A 144 16.24 3.54 -15.81
N ARG A 145 15.05 4.06 -16.12
CA ARG A 145 14.51 5.25 -15.44
C ARG A 145 14.35 5.00 -13.94
N PHE A 146 13.86 3.82 -13.56
CA PHE A 146 13.73 3.45 -12.15
C PHE A 146 15.09 3.39 -11.43
N ASN A 147 16.09 2.76 -12.03
CA ASN A 147 17.45 2.69 -11.47
C ASN A 147 18.10 4.09 -11.37
N ASN A 148 17.87 4.96 -12.35
CA ASN A 148 18.36 6.34 -12.26
C ASN A 148 17.66 7.10 -11.12
N PHE A 149 16.35 6.92 -10.98
CA PHE A 149 15.56 7.53 -9.92
C PHE A 149 16.07 7.15 -8.52
N ILE A 150 16.30 5.86 -8.22
CA ILE A 150 16.73 5.43 -6.88
C ILE A 150 18.09 6.03 -6.44
N HIS A 151 18.90 6.48 -7.40
CA HIS A 151 20.19 7.13 -7.14
C HIS A 151 20.14 8.66 -7.27
N SER A 152 18.98 9.23 -7.60
CA SER A 152 18.80 10.65 -7.77
C SER A 152 18.40 11.35 -6.46
N PRO A 153 18.59 12.67 -6.33
CA PRO A 153 18.07 13.44 -5.20
C PRO A 153 16.54 13.34 -5.05
N GLU A 154 15.80 13.14 -6.14
CA GLU A 154 14.34 13.01 -6.12
C GLU A 154 13.85 11.72 -5.43
N SER A 155 14.73 10.73 -5.22
CA SER A 155 14.42 9.53 -4.41
C SER A 155 14.17 9.83 -2.93
N LYS A 156 14.48 11.05 -2.48
CA LYS A 156 14.24 11.50 -1.11
C LYS A 156 12.85 12.13 -0.99
N THR A 157 12.12 11.66 0.00
CA THR A 157 10.88 12.30 0.45
C THR A 157 11.17 13.66 1.10
N THR A 158 10.17 14.54 1.12
CA THR A 158 10.26 15.87 1.77
C THR A 158 10.68 15.81 3.24
N ARG A 159 10.40 14.68 3.93
CA ARG A 159 10.75 14.45 5.34
C ARG A 159 12.12 13.79 5.53
N GLY A 160 12.91 13.64 4.47
CA GLY A 160 14.27 13.10 4.50
C GLY A 160 14.39 11.57 4.42
N GLY A 161 13.28 10.83 4.42
CA GLY A 161 13.27 9.39 4.11
C GLY A 161 13.41 9.11 2.61
N VAL A 162 13.53 7.84 2.21
CA VAL A 162 13.65 7.43 0.79
C VAL A 162 12.41 6.67 0.30
N PHE A 163 12.16 6.67 -1.01
CA PHE A 163 11.11 5.84 -1.62
C PHE A 163 11.49 4.36 -1.68
N PHE A 164 12.74 4.09 -2.05
CA PHE A 164 13.30 2.76 -2.20
C PHE A 164 14.69 2.68 -1.58
N SER A 165 15.07 1.50 -1.12
CA SER A 165 16.40 1.23 -0.55
C SER A 165 16.82 -0.20 -0.84
N SER A 166 18.12 -0.43 -0.97
CA SER A 166 18.68 -1.78 -1.00
C SER A 166 18.89 -2.39 0.40
N ASP A 167 18.88 -1.56 1.43
CA ASP A 167 18.92 -2.01 2.82
C ASP A 167 17.50 -2.21 3.36
N LYS A 168 17.14 -3.46 3.63
CA LYS A 168 15.85 -3.86 4.21
C LYS A 168 15.56 -3.15 5.53
N ASN A 169 16.59 -2.81 6.31
CA ASN A 169 16.45 -2.16 7.62
C ASN A 169 16.14 -0.66 7.53
N THR A 170 16.14 -0.09 6.32
CA THR A 170 15.72 1.29 6.08
C THR A 170 14.23 1.48 6.40
N PHE A 171 13.41 0.44 6.28
CA PHE A 171 11.96 0.49 6.41
C PHE A 171 11.47 -0.24 7.65
N ARG A 172 10.38 0.26 8.23
CA ARG A 172 9.74 -0.38 9.40
C ARG A 172 9.07 -1.69 9.02
N SER A 173 8.40 -1.72 7.87
CA SER A 173 7.82 -2.95 7.33
C SER A 173 8.17 -3.05 5.84
N PRO A 174 9.34 -3.61 5.49
CA PRO A 174 9.82 -3.65 4.12
C PRO A 174 8.92 -4.51 3.23
N ILE A 175 8.60 -4.00 2.03
CA ILE A 175 8.04 -4.74 0.91
C ILE A 175 9.16 -4.96 -0.11
N GLU A 176 9.38 -6.19 -0.54
CA GLU A 176 10.36 -6.52 -1.58
C GLU A 176 9.76 -6.34 -2.98
N ILE A 177 10.39 -5.49 -3.80
CA ILE A 177 9.93 -5.13 -5.15
C ILE A 177 10.72 -5.88 -6.22
N ASP A 178 12.04 -5.99 -6.05
CA ASP A 178 12.97 -6.77 -6.87
C ASP A 178 14.09 -7.28 -5.96
N ASN A 179 14.95 -8.18 -6.47
CA ASN A 179 16.06 -8.76 -5.72
C ASN A 179 16.88 -7.69 -4.98
N SER A 180 16.76 -7.65 -3.65
CA SER A 180 17.43 -6.67 -2.79
C SER A 180 17.01 -5.20 -3.00
N LEU A 181 15.78 -4.95 -3.43
CA LEU A 181 15.17 -3.62 -3.53
C LEU A 181 13.86 -3.59 -2.75
N TYR A 182 13.78 -2.69 -1.77
CA TYR A 182 12.66 -2.62 -0.83
C TYR A 182 11.97 -1.25 -0.87
N THR A 183 10.71 -1.21 -0.44
CA THR A 183 9.96 0.02 -0.13
C THR A 183 9.23 -0.12 1.22
N GLU A 184 8.73 0.99 1.77
CA GLU A 184 7.97 1.00 3.03
C GLU A 184 6.57 0.42 2.82
N GLY A 185 6.16 -0.49 3.69
CA GLY A 185 4.82 -1.09 3.73
C GLY A 185 4.01 -0.74 4.96
N ASN A 186 4.59 -0.09 5.97
CA ASN A 186 3.88 0.41 7.13
C ASN A 186 3.24 1.77 6.85
N LEU A 187 2.27 1.79 5.93
CA LEU A 187 1.65 3.01 5.40
C LEU A 187 0.13 2.88 5.41
N SER A 188 -0.55 3.96 5.75
CA SER A 188 -2.01 4.06 5.55
C SER A 188 -2.37 4.09 4.07
N ALA A 189 -3.64 3.81 3.76
CA ALA A 189 -4.19 3.91 2.40
C ALA A 189 -3.90 5.27 1.75
N ASN A 190 -4.08 6.36 2.50
CA ASN A 190 -3.83 7.72 2.01
C ASN A 190 -2.33 7.99 1.83
N SER A 191 -1.47 7.50 2.73
CA SER A 191 -0.01 7.60 2.57
C SER A 191 0.49 6.83 1.34
N ILE A 192 -0.10 5.68 1.05
CA ILE A 192 0.16 4.89 -0.16
C ILE A 192 -0.29 5.68 -1.40
N ARG A 193 -1.52 6.20 -1.41
CA ARG A 193 -2.02 7.06 -2.49
C ARG A 193 -1.08 8.22 -2.76
N ASP A 194 -0.67 8.95 -1.73
CA ASP A 194 0.21 10.12 -1.89
C ASP A 194 1.59 9.72 -2.44
N LYS A 195 2.13 8.58 -2.01
CA LYS A 195 3.36 8.03 -2.60
C LYS A 195 3.17 7.63 -4.06
N MET A 196 2.05 7.00 -4.41
CA MET A 196 1.75 6.66 -5.80
C MET A 196 1.65 7.91 -6.67
N LYS A 197 0.97 8.97 -6.20
CA LYS A 197 0.90 10.26 -6.92
C LYS A 197 2.30 10.84 -7.17
N ASN A 198 3.14 10.87 -6.14
CA ASN A 198 4.51 11.36 -6.28
C ASN A 198 5.32 10.53 -7.27
N LEU A 199 5.20 9.20 -7.22
CA LEU A 199 5.89 8.32 -8.16
C LEU A 199 5.38 8.49 -9.59
N LEU A 200 4.07 8.67 -9.79
CA LEU A 200 3.51 8.95 -11.12
C LEU A 200 4.08 10.25 -11.70
N ASP A 201 4.11 11.32 -10.90
CA ASP A 201 4.69 12.62 -11.31
C ASP A 201 6.18 12.50 -11.67
N LEU A 202 6.99 11.86 -10.82
CA LEU A 202 8.42 11.63 -11.04
C LEU A 202 8.72 10.78 -12.28
N PHE A 203 7.81 9.86 -12.61
CA PHE A 203 7.91 9.02 -13.80
C PHE A 203 7.19 9.61 -15.03
N GLU A 204 6.68 10.85 -14.93
CA GLU A 204 5.95 11.56 -15.97
C GLU A 204 4.74 10.77 -16.50
N ILE A 205 4.03 10.09 -15.60
CA ILE A 205 2.83 9.33 -15.90
C ILE A 205 1.61 10.12 -15.41
N GLU A 206 0.63 10.31 -16.29
CA GLU A 206 -0.59 11.03 -15.92
C GLU A 206 -1.39 10.27 -14.86
N LEU A 207 -1.98 10.99 -13.89
CA LEU A 207 -2.77 10.38 -12.81
C LEU A 207 -3.93 9.51 -13.32
N LYS A 208 -4.52 9.86 -14.47
CA LYS A 208 -5.63 9.11 -15.09
C LYS A 208 -5.22 7.70 -15.54
N GLU A 209 -3.92 7.46 -15.71
CA GLU A 209 -3.40 6.14 -16.05
C GLU A 209 -3.42 5.19 -14.86
N CYS A 210 -3.70 5.67 -13.64
CA CYS A 210 -3.85 4.85 -12.44
C CYS A 210 -5.26 5.04 -11.82
N ILE A 211 -6.09 4.02 -11.95
CA ILE A 211 -7.48 4.02 -11.45
C ILE A 211 -7.62 2.92 -10.41
N THR A 212 -8.15 3.25 -9.24
CA THR A 212 -8.42 2.27 -8.18
C THR A 212 -9.90 1.90 -8.17
N HIS A 213 -10.18 0.65 -7.80
CA HIS A 213 -11.53 0.13 -7.67
C HIS A 213 -11.71 -0.39 -6.27
N ILE A 214 -12.83 -0.03 -5.65
CA ILE A 214 -13.16 -0.33 -4.26
C ILE A 214 -14.52 -1.03 -4.29
N PRO A 215 -14.69 -2.18 -3.62
CA PRO A 215 -15.96 -2.87 -3.64
C PRO A 215 -17.00 -2.04 -2.87
N HIS A 216 -18.21 -1.94 -3.41
CA HIS A 216 -19.36 -1.31 -2.73
C HIS A 216 -19.81 -2.09 -1.50
#